data_AF-A0A968LYL7-F1
#
_entry.id   AF-A0A968LYL7-F1
#
_cell.length_a   1.000
_cell.length_b   1.000
_cell.length_c   1.000
_cell.angle_alpha   90.00
_cell.angle_beta   90.00
_cell.angle_gamma   90.00
#
_symmetry.space_group_name_H-M   'P 1'
#
loop_
_entity.id
_entity.type
_entity.pdbx_description
1 polymer ?
#
loop_
_entity_poly.entity_id
_entity_poly.type
_entity_poly.pdbx_seq_one_letter_code
_entity_poly.pdbx_strand_id
1 'polypeptide(L)'
;MFRIKTFTSSISWLNFLVLTSLLLTSGCSGQKNPGEKSASAEPSVVTASLSSVSRPLSENYACFNVNSLLVKSWSNPEFQQAVRQVNPKLLRIPGGTESNYWDWQKGGLVKNVREAMAGYPINFRNKDLKYDASKLEDLQGGIKETNTEPIFVLNLATSSLESQLEMLRTARNLGMSVKYIELGNEFYFDVSNYKRVFPTAADYAQTASEWIVAIKQEFPAAKIALVGVAPKPKDSIREQNWQKSLLNSAMYQADAVTLHLYNGHGLNSQIDSNSTYPFFSSEEVQLILGQPFRSWQKLQNNDQLKLIPDNKQIWITEYNLFENVFGKNNRDKQQRVMGSWTHGLYALTMSLLFLEDSRIAIACNHVLTGNSRFAAIFANKGSFINPSDEDFRVKPKSLSATGSTLSLLGEATSGMTQAQKIDFSPESTLVGKKNFKYPALYGWTFNDGKHSQAIITNLSNQNIRINLEQIFSDSVSYQQFSAAPQTLITGNEVIKRKSDTVFPEIMLPAYSVTKLSSLPSF
;
A
#
# COMPACT_ATOMS: atom_id res chain seq x y z
N MET A 1 -22.21 -59.03 -2.12
CA MET A 1 -22.21 -59.86 -0.88
C MET A 1 -21.49 -59.10 0.24
N PHE A 2 -21.63 -59.54 1.48
CA PHE A 2 -21.26 -58.81 2.70
C PHE A 2 -19.74 -58.74 2.97
N ARG A 3 -19.28 -57.58 3.48
CA ARG A 3 -19.05 -57.43 4.93
C ARG A 3 -19.01 -55.96 5.37
N ILE A 4 -19.72 -55.68 6.47
CA ILE A 4 -19.76 -54.41 7.19
C ILE A 4 -19.22 -54.68 8.60
N LYS A 5 -18.47 -53.73 9.19
CA LYS A 5 -18.35 -53.62 10.65
C LYS A 5 -18.34 -52.15 11.09
N THR A 6 -19.51 -51.71 11.56
CA THR A 6 -19.69 -50.56 12.45
C THR A 6 -19.49 -51.01 13.90
N PHE A 7 -19.08 -50.11 14.80
CA PHE A 7 -19.39 -50.20 16.23
C PHE A 7 -19.42 -48.79 16.87
N THR A 8 -20.14 -48.66 18.00
CA THR A 8 -20.67 -47.38 18.50
C THR A 8 -20.51 -47.20 20.02
N SER A 9 -20.13 -45.99 20.40
CA SER A 9 -20.46 -45.24 21.65
C SER A 9 -21.00 -45.95 22.91
N SER A 10 -20.32 -45.75 24.04
CA SER A 10 -20.85 -45.38 25.39
C SER A 10 -19.72 -45.54 26.44
N ILE A 11 -19.86 -45.16 27.72
CA ILE A 11 -19.96 -43.83 28.37
C ILE A 11 -19.89 -44.10 29.89
N SER A 12 -18.99 -43.41 30.61
CA SER A 12 -18.93 -43.22 32.09
C SER A 12 -18.85 -44.42 33.05
N TRP A 13 -18.09 -44.27 34.15
CA TRP A 13 -18.64 -44.01 35.51
C TRP A 13 -17.55 -43.44 36.45
N LEU A 14 -17.96 -42.89 37.60
CA LEU A 14 -17.11 -42.21 38.60
C LEU A 14 -16.59 -43.16 39.69
N ASN A 15 -15.47 -42.78 40.34
CA ASN A 15 -15.23 -42.75 41.81
C ASN A 15 -13.71 -42.76 42.13
N PHE A 16 -13.20 -42.39 43.32
CA PHE A 16 -13.56 -41.41 44.37
C PHE A 16 -12.46 -41.51 45.44
N LEU A 17 -11.85 -40.42 45.95
CA LEU A 17 -11.06 -40.45 47.19
C LEU A 17 -10.82 -39.03 47.75
N VAL A 18 -10.69 -38.93 49.07
CA VAL A 18 -10.71 -37.69 49.87
C VAL A 18 -9.72 -37.84 51.03
N LEU A 19 -9.04 -36.75 51.45
CA LEU A 19 -8.63 -36.59 52.85
C LEU A 19 -8.30 -35.13 53.24
N THR A 20 -8.41 -34.82 54.54
CA THR A 20 -7.99 -33.58 55.22
C THR A 20 -7.42 -33.95 56.61
N SER A 21 -6.81 -33.08 57.43
CA SER A 21 -6.53 -31.64 57.30
C SER A 21 -5.01 -31.38 57.47
N LEU A 22 -4.41 -30.53 58.33
CA LEU A 22 -4.84 -29.51 59.32
C LEU A 22 -3.74 -28.43 59.41
N LEU A 23 -3.96 -27.34 60.16
CA LEU A 23 -2.97 -26.28 60.37
C LEU A 23 -1.94 -26.61 61.47
N LEU A 24 -0.75 -26.00 61.36
CA LEU A 24 -0.03 -25.47 62.53
C LEU A 24 0.57 -24.10 62.18
N THR A 25 0.69 -23.22 63.17
CA THR A 25 1.13 -21.84 63.01
C THR A 25 2.50 -21.61 63.64
N SER A 26 3.31 -20.77 62.99
CA SER A 26 4.34 -19.98 63.68
C SER A 26 4.47 -18.63 62.96
N GLY A 27 4.63 -17.57 63.74
CA GLY A 27 4.80 -16.21 63.23
C GLY A 27 5.91 -15.51 64.00
N CYS A 28 6.63 -14.62 63.33
CA CYS A 28 7.55 -13.66 63.94
C CYS A 28 7.41 -12.31 63.23
N SER A 29 7.67 -11.24 63.96
CA SER A 29 7.37 -9.86 63.57
C SER A 29 8.45 -9.24 62.68
N GLY A 30 8.00 -8.42 61.73
CA GLY A 30 8.85 -7.54 60.90
C GLY A 30 8.09 -6.25 60.56
N GLN A 31 8.77 -5.10 60.63
CA GLN A 31 8.14 -3.77 60.60
C GLN A 31 7.45 -3.44 59.27
N LYS A 32 6.32 -2.70 59.35
CA LYS A 32 5.79 -1.93 58.22
C LYS A 32 6.62 -0.65 58.04
N ASN A 33 7.45 -0.58 57.00
CA ASN A 33 7.97 0.70 56.52
C ASN A 33 6.89 1.42 55.69
N PRO A 34 6.57 2.71 55.96
CA PRO A 34 5.58 3.45 55.22
C PRO A 34 6.16 4.02 53.91
N GLY A 35 5.97 3.28 52.82
CA GLY A 35 5.80 3.83 51.48
C GLY A 35 6.92 4.69 50.90
N GLU A 36 8.00 4.06 50.46
CA GLU A 36 8.62 4.51 49.21
C GLU A 36 7.59 4.32 48.08
N LYS A 37 6.93 5.42 47.68
CA LYS A 37 6.41 5.50 46.31
C LYS A 37 7.64 5.49 45.41
N SER A 38 7.86 4.41 44.65
CA SER A 38 8.76 4.52 43.50
C SER A 38 8.20 5.62 42.60
N ALA A 39 8.99 6.68 42.41
CA ALA A 39 8.67 7.65 41.38
C ALA A 39 8.72 6.89 40.05
N SER A 40 7.57 6.74 39.39
CA SER A 40 7.55 6.27 38.01
C SER A 40 8.28 7.33 37.19
N ALA A 41 9.56 7.08 36.90
CA ALA A 41 10.40 8.00 36.13
C ALA A 41 9.64 8.41 34.88
N GLU A 42 9.48 9.72 34.67
CA GLU A 42 8.71 10.19 33.52
C GLU A 42 9.36 9.66 32.23
N PRO A 43 8.55 9.17 31.27
CA PRO A 43 9.07 8.54 30.06
C PRO A 43 9.93 9.56 29.30
N SER A 44 11.21 9.24 29.13
CA SER A 44 12.21 10.09 28.52
C SER A 44 11.73 10.67 27.19
N VAL A 45 11.72 12.00 27.08
CA VAL A 45 11.30 12.72 25.88
C VAL A 45 12.24 12.39 24.73
N VAL A 46 11.70 12.04 23.56
CA VAL A 46 12.48 11.85 22.34
C VAL A 46 12.44 13.14 21.53
N THR A 47 13.59 13.73 21.25
CA THR A 47 13.71 14.92 20.39
C THR A 47 13.51 14.51 18.93
N ALA A 48 12.57 15.13 18.23
CA ALA A 48 12.42 15.01 16.77
C ALA A 48 13.16 16.16 16.09
N SER A 49 14.02 15.85 15.11
CA SER A 49 14.94 16.79 14.47
C SER A 49 15.01 16.59 12.95
N LEU A 50 15.33 17.65 12.19
CA LEU A 50 15.51 17.56 10.75
C LEU A 50 16.80 16.81 10.38
N SER A 51 16.66 15.70 9.66
CA SER A 51 17.78 14.89 9.17
C SER A 51 18.55 15.60 8.04
N SER A 52 19.80 15.17 7.81
CA SER A 52 20.56 15.53 6.60
C SER A 52 19.94 14.95 5.30
N VAL A 53 19.08 13.94 5.40
CA VAL A 53 18.39 13.34 4.25
C VAL A 53 17.21 14.22 3.82
N SER A 54 17.40 14.99 2.75
CA SER A 54 16.40 15.87 2.12
C SER A 54 16.34 15.65 0.61
N ARG A 55 15.16 15.89 0.01
CA ARG A 55 14.93 15.73 -1.44
C ARG A 55 13.78 16.62 -1.95
N PRO A 56 13.78 16.99 -3.25
CA PRO A 56 12.58 17.48 -3.92
C PRO A 56 11.43 16.47 -3.82
N LEU A 57 10.27 16.95 -3.42
CA LEU A 57 9.03 16.18 -3.44
C LEU A 57 8.34 16.40 -4.79
N SER A 58 7.86 15.31 -5.39
CA SER A 58 6.97 15.38 -6.54
C SER A 58 5.59 15.85 -6.07
N GLU A 59 5.04 16.88 -6.72
CA GLU A 59 3.65 17.34 -6.55
C GLU A 59 2.62 16.18 -6.63
N ASN A 60 3.01 15.10 -7.31
CA ASN A 60 2.21 13.95 -7.69
C ASN A 60 2.62 12.66 -6.95
N TYR A 61 3.31 12.77 -5.80
CA TYR A 61 3.82 11.62 -5.05
C TYR A 61 2.73 10.64 -4.59
N ALA A 62 1.64 11.15 -4.01
CA ALA A 62 0.52 10.32 -3.52
C ALA A 62 -0.41 9.90 -4.68
N CYS A 63 -0.49 8.59 -4.94
CA CYS A 63 -1.27 8.00 -6.02
C CYS A 63 -2.04 6.75 -5.56
N PHE A 64 -3.05 6.33 -6.31
CA PHE A 64 -3.61 4.98 -6.23
C PHE A 64 -3.70 4.33 -7.61
N ASN A 65 -3.46 3.02 -7.64
CA ASN A 65 -3.77 2.22 -8.81
C ASN A 65 -5.29 2.00 -8.93
N VAL A 66 -5.88 2.13 -10.11
CA VAL A 66 -7.34 2.03 -10.30
C VAL A 66 -7.69 0.91 -11.26
N ASN A 67 -7.91 -0.29 -10.72
CA ASN A 67 -8.57 -1.36 -11.47
C ASN A 67 -9.99 -0.92 -11.83
N SER A 68 -10.18 -0.50 -13.07
CA SER A 68 -11.37 0.25 -13.48
C SER A 68 -12.62 -0.64 -13.52
N LEU A 69 -12.43 -1.95 -13.68
CA LEU A 69 -13.49 -2.97 -13.57
C LEU A 69 -14.08 -3.08 -12.15
N LEU A 70 -13.45 -2.46 -11.13
CA LEU A 70 -13.98 -2.35 -9.77
C LEU A 70 -14.73 -1.01 -9.51
N VAL A 71 -14.69 -0.06 -10.46
CA VAL A 71 -15.44 1.20 -10.39
C VAL A 71 -16.81 1.02 -11.04
N LYS A 72 -17.88 1.11 -10.25
CA LYS A 72 -19.27 0.97 -10.74
C LYS A 72 -19.89 2.26 -11.29
N SER A 73 -19.31 3.41 -10.94
CA SER A 73 -19.76 4.76 -11.32
C SER A 73 -18.77 5.76 -10.71
N TRP A 74 -18.26 6.67 -11.54
CA TRP A 74 -17.45 7.81 -11.11
C TRP A 74 -18.29 9.00 -10.63
N SER A 75 -19.58 9.03 -11.02
CA SER A 75 -20.59 10.02 -10.63
C SER A 75 -21.23 9.75 -9.26
N ASN A 76 -20.88 8.67 -8.57
CA ASN A 76 -21.39 8.34 -7.25
C ASN A 76 -20.78 9.27 -6.16
N PRO A 77 -21.56 10.10 -5.46
CA PRO A 77 -21.01 11.15 -4.60
C PRO A 77 -20.33 10.61 -3.33
N GLU A 78 -20.79 9.48 -2.78
CA GLU A 78 -20.11 8.79 -1.67
C GLU A 78 -18.71 8.30 -2.09
N PHE A 79 -18.58 7.76 -3.31
CA PHE A 79 -17.29 7.34 -3.86
C PHE A 79 -16.38 8.53 -4.11
N GLN A 80 -16.86 9.61 -4.75
CA GLN A 80 -16.09 10.83 -4.94
C GLN A 80 -15.63 11.43 -3.60
N GLN A 81 -16.49 11.43 -2.57
CA GLN A 81 -16.13 11.86 -1.23
C GLN A 81 -15.02 10.97 -0.63
N ALA A 82 -15.10 9.66 -0.80
CA ALA A 82 -14.08 8.71 -0.34
C ALA A 82 -12.74 8.87 -1.08
N VAL A 83 -12.75 9.16 -2.38
CA VAL A 83 -11.53 9.48 -3.15
C VAL A 83 -10.94 10.80 -2.66
N ARG A 84 -11.74 11.86 -2.48
CA ARG A 84 -11.26 13.13 -1.89
C ARG A 84 -10.71 12.93 -0.46
N GLN A 85 -11.26 12.00 0.32
CA GLN A 85 -10.76 11.65 1.66
C GLN A 85 -9.40 10.93 1.67
N VAL A 86 -9.03 10.18 0.62
CA VAL A 86 -7.65 9.64 0.51
C VAL A 86 -6.67 10.62 -0.14
N ASN A 87 -7.14 11.82 -0.51
CA ASN A 87 -6.39 12.95 -1.08
C ASN A 87 -5.28 12.55 -2.08
N PRO A 88 -5.62 11.80 -3.14
CA PRO A 88 -4.66 11.43 -4.17
C PRO A 88 -4.38 12.61 -5.09
N LYS A 89 -3.22 12.57 -5.75
CA LYS A 89 -2.85 13.50 -6.82
C LYS A 89 -2.94 12.81 -8.18
N LEU A 90 -2.45 11.57 -8.25
CA LEU A 90 -2.59 10.72 -9.44
C LEU A 90 -3.50 9.52 -9.24
N LEU A 91 -4.22 9.17 -10.31
CA LEU A 91 -4.95 7.93 -10.47
C LEU A 91 -4.43 7.18 -11.70
N ARG A 92 -3.88 5.98 -11.52
CA ARG A 92 -3.41 5.14 -12.63
C ARG A 92 -4.57 4.40 -13.28
N ILE A 93 -4.86 4.70 -14.55
CA ILE A 93 -6.05 4.26 -15.28
C ILE A 93 -5.73 3.83 -16.73
N PRO A 94 -6.35 2.75 -17.24
CA PRO A 94 -6.83 1.60 -16.47
C PRO A 94 -5.68 0.95 -15.70
N GLY A 95 -5.84 0.72 -14.40
CA GLY A 95 -4.74 0.37 -13.51
C GLY A 95 -4.64 -1.12 -13.16
N GLY A 96 -3.90 -1.89 -13.96
CA GLY A 96 -3.58 -3.29 -13.66
C GLY A 96 -3.41 -4.17 -14.91
N THR A 97 -3.45 -5.49 -14.73
CA THR A 97 -3.36 -6.48 -15.83
C THR A 97 -4.41 -6.26 -16.93
N GLU A 98 -5.59 -5.76 -16.57
CA GLU A 98 -6.68 -5.43 -17.50
C GLU A 98 -6.37 -4.29 -18.48
N SER A 99 -5.38 -3.43 -18.22
CA SER A 99 -4.94 -2.35 -19.14
C SER A 99 -4.55 -2.89 -20.52
N ASN A 100 -3.82 -4.00 -20.53
CA ASN A 100 -3.40 -4.78 -21.70
C ASN A 100 -4.58 -5.36 -22.51
N TYR A 101 -5.83 -5.15 -22.06
CA TYR A 101 -7.06 -5.65 -22.65
C TYR A 101 -8.17 -4.58 -22.71
N TRP A 102 -7.85 -3.32 -22.39
CA TRP A 102 -8.84 -2.24 -22.31
C TRP A 102 -9.22 -1.71 -23.70
N ASP A 103 -10.53 -1.59 -23.89
CA ASP A 103 -11.25 -1.14 -25.06
C ASP A 103 -11.88 0.21 -24.70
N TRP A 104 -11.11 1.28 -24.84
CA TRP A 104 -11.43 2.62 -24.34
C TRP A 104 -12.74 3.18 -24.90
N GLN A 105 -13.06 2.85 -26.15
CA GLN A 105 -14.31 3.23 -26.83
C GLN A 105 -15.55 2.58 -26.22
N LYS A 106 -15.39 1.37 -25.67
CA LYS A 106 -16.48 0.65 -24.98
C LYS A 106 -16.55 1.04 -23.51
N GLY A 107 -15.39 1.21 -22.87
CA GLY A 107 -15.23 1.43 -21.44
C GLY A 107 -14.90 0.16 -20.65
N GLY A 108 -14.27 -0.84 -21.27
CA GLY A 108 -14.13 -2.16 -20.67
C GLY A 108 -13.14 -3.08 -21.35
N LEU A 109 -13.38 -4.39 -21.32
CA LEU A 109 -12.49 -5.38 -21.95
C LEU A 109 -12.83 -5.60 -23.43
N VAL A 110 -11.82 -5.87 -24.27
CA VAL A 110 -12.02 -6.24 -25.68
C VAL A 110 -12.90 -7.49 -25.82
N LYS A 111 -13.86 -7.47 -26.75
CA LYS A 111 -14.94 -8.48 -26.86
C LYS A 111 -14.42 -9.94 -26.90
N ASN A 112 -13.33 -10.20 -27.63
CA ASN A 112 -12.84 -11.55 -27.90
C ASN A 112 -11.61 -11.92 -27.04
N VAL A 113 -11.54 -11.40 -25.81
CA VAL A 113 -10.56 -11.76 -24.74
C VAL A 113 -10.27 -13.27 -24.66
N ARG A 114 -11.28 -14.13 -24.88
CA ARG A 114 -11.17 -15.59 -24.80
C ARG A 114 -10.36 -16.22 -25.95
N GLU A 115 -10.37 -15.59 -27.13
CA GLU A 115 -9.65 -16.05 -28.33
C GLU A 115 -8.24 -15.44 -28.37
N ALA A 116 -8.10 -14.19 -27.90
CA ALA A 116 -6.84 -13.46 -27.89
C ALA A 116 -5.71 -14.19 -27.14
N MET A 117 -6.00 -14.82 -25.99
CA MET A 117 -4.97 -15.23 -25.03
C MET A 117 -5.17 -16.61 -24.37
N ALA A 118 -4.35 -17.58 -24.76
CA ALA A 118 -4.05 -18.71 -23.88
C ALA A 118 -3.21 -18.24 -22.69
N GLY A 119 -3.62 -18.60 -21.46
CA GLY A 119 -3.00 -18.11 -20.20
C GLY A 119 -3.80 -17.02 -19.47
N TYR A 120 -4.87 -16.49 -20.07
CA TYR A 120 -5.66 -15.41 -19.49
C TYR A 120 -6.32 -15.76 -18.13
N PRO A 121 -6.23 -14.90 -17.09
CA PRO A 121 -6.82 -15.16 -15.78
C PRO A 121 -8.32 -15.47 -15.84
N ILE A 122 -8.76 -16.51 -15.12
CA ILE A 122 -10.13 -17.02 -15.25
C ILE A 122 -11.20 -16.03 -14.77
N ASN A 123 -10.84 -15.18 -13.79
CA ASN A 123 -11.74 -14.21 -13.14
C ASN A 123 -12.31 -13.19 -14.13
N PHE A 124 -11.48 -12.71 -15.08
CA PHE A 124 -11.87 -11.75 -16.11
C PHE A 124 -12.70 -12.37 -17.25
N ARG A 125 -13.01 -13.67 -17.21
CA ARG A 125 -13.83 -14.34 -18.24
C ARG A 125 -15.34 -14.27 -17.96
N ASN A 126 -15.74 -13.60 -16.87
CA ASN A 126 -17.14 -13.50 -16.46
C ASN A 126 -17.94 -12.56 -17.38
N LYS A 127 -19.22 -12.84 -17.58
CA LYS A 127 -20.10 -12.10 -18.50
C LYS A 127 -20.71 -10.84 -17.89
N ASP A 128 -20.75 -10.74 -16.57
CA ASP A 128 -21.53 -9.73 -15.84
C ASP A 128 -20.74 -8.46 -15.49
N LEU A 129 -19.52 -8.32 -16.01
CA LEU A 129 -18.77 -7.07 -15.94
C LEU A 129 -19.47 -6.02 -16.82
N LYS A 130 -20.14 -5.05 -16.20
CA LYS A 130 -20.64 -3.87 -16.91
C LYS A 130 -19.47 -2.96 -17.27
N TYR A 131 -19.39 -2.62 -18.54
CA TYR A 131 -18.26 -1.98 -19.20
C TYR A 131 -18.55 -0.52 -19.56
N ASP A 132 -19.47 0.14 -18.86
CA ASP A 132 -19.85 1.53 -19.09
C ASP A 132 -18.97 2.50 -18.26
N ALA A 133 -18.91 2.30 -16.94
CA ALA A 133 -18.26 3.20 -15.98
C ALA A 133 -16.72 3.29 -16.05
N SER A 134 -16.08 2.93 -17.18
CA SER A 134 -14.66 3.16 -17.45
C SER A 134 -14.39 3.64 -18.89
N LYS A 135 -15.36 4.34 -19.49
CA LYS A 135 -15.14 5.19 -20.67
C LYS A 135 -14.39 6.48 -20.30
N LEU A 136 -13.83 7.16 -21.30
CA LEU A 136 -13.10 8.42 -21.09
C LEU A 136 -13.97 9.53 -20.48
N GLU A 137 -15.25 9.59 -20.82
CA GLU A 137 -16.19 10.58 -20.30
C GLU A 137 -16.51 10.34 -18.81
N ASP A 138 -16.78 9.09 -18.44
CA ASP A 138 -16.97 8.68 -17.04
C ASP A 138 -15.70 8.91 -16.20
N LEU A 139 -14.53 8.55 -16.75
CA LEU A 139 -13.23 8.79 -16.13
C LEU A 139 -12.97 10.29 -15.94
N GLN A 140 -13.25 11.12 -16.95
CA GLN A 140 -13.09 12.58 -16.88
C GLN A 140 -13.95 13.20 -15.78
N GLY A 141 -15.22 12.81 -15.68
CA GLY A 141 -16.11 13.26 -14.63
C GLY A 141 -15.59 12.89 -13.25
N GLY A 142 -15.08 11.65 -13.08
CA GLY A 142 -14.42 11.21 -11.86
C GLY A 142 -13.20 12.05 -11.50
N ILE A 143 -12.26 12.16 -12.44
CA ILE A 143 -10.98 12.89 -12.30
C ILE A 143 -11.21 14.35 -11.89
N LYS A 144 -12.16 15.03 -12.55
CA LYS A 144 -12.53 16.41 -12.27
C LYS A 144 -13.13 16.57 -10.88
N GLU A 145 -14.15 15.79 -10.53
CA GLU A 145 -14.83 15.90 -9.24
C GLU A 145 -13.95 15.45 -8.06
N THR A 146 -12.84 14.74 -8.31
CA THR A 146 -11.84 14.39 -7.27
C THR A 146 -10.59 15.26 -7.28
N ASN A 147 -10.46 16.22 -8.22
CA ASN A 147 -9.28 17.07 -8.42
C ASN A 147 -7.96 16.26 -8.49
N THR A 148 -7.92 15.30 -9.40
CA THR A 148 -6.77 14.42 -9.68
C THR A 148 -6.25 14.62 -11.11
N GLU A 149 -5.06 14.12 -11.41
CA GLU A 149 -4.59 13.88 -12.78
C GLU A 149 -4.49 12.37 -13.08
N PRO A 150 -4.61 11.92 -14.35
CA PRO A 150 -4.46 10.51 -14.71
C PRO A 150 -3.00 10.12 -14.99
N ILE A 151 -2.66 8.84 -14.72
CA ILE A 151 -1.58 8.13 -15.44
C ILE A 151 -2.27 7.20 -16.44
N PHE A 152 -2.11 7.46 -17.74
CA PHE A 152 -2.71 6.62 -18.79
C PHE A 152 -1.84 5.38 -19.05
N VAL A 153 -2.35 4.20 -18.68
CA VAL A 153 -1.70 2.91 -19.00
C VAL A 153 -2.19 2.44 -20.36
N LEU A 154 -1.30 2.45 -21.36
CA LEU A 154 -1.68 2.16 -22.74
C LEU A 154 -1.79 0.66 -23.02
N ASN A 155 -2.78 0.27 -23.80
CA ASN A 155 -3.01 -1.11 -24.22
C ASN A 155 -2.04 -1.53 -25.35
N LEU A 156 -0.82 -1.94 -24.98
CA LEU A 156 0.21 -2.41 -25.93
C LEU A 156 0.00 -3.87 -26.41
N ALA A 157 -1.00 -4.60 -25.90
CA ALA A 157 -1.13 -6.04 -26.15
C ALA A 157 -2.33 -6.45 -27.01
N THR A 158 -3.38 -5.63 -27.08
CA THR A 158 -4.60 -5.88 -27.88
C THR A 158 -5.14 -4.63 -28.59
N SER A 159 -4.41 -3.52 -28.57
CA SER A 159 -4.70 -2.31 -29.34
C SER A 159 -3.54 -1.95 -30.28
N SER A 160 -3.67 -0.86 -31.03
CA SER A 160 -2.64 -0.32 -31.92
C SER A 160 -2.19 1.06 -31.46
N LEU A 161 -0.98 1.48 -31.88
CA LEU A 161 -0.45 2.81 -31.59
C LEU A 161 -1.46 3.92 -31.95
N GLU A 162 -2.02 3.89 -33.16
CA GLU A 162 -3.00 4.89 -33.60
C GLU A 162 -4.30 4.87 -32.77
N SER A 163 -4.77 3.68 -32.35
CA SER A 163 -5.94 3.56 -31.47
C SER A 163 -5.67 4.11 -30.06
N GLN A 164 -4.42 4.06 -29.58
CA GLN A 164 -4.00 4.63 -28.30
C GLN A 164 -3.65 6.13 -28.41
N LEU A 165 -3.13 6.61 -29.55
CA LEU A 165 -3.00 8.04 -29.83
C LEU A 165 -4.38 8.70 -29.89
N GLU A 166 -5.34 8.12 -30.59
CA GLU A 166 -6.72 8.65 -30.65
C GLU A 166 -7.41 8.65 -29.28
N MET A 167 -7.11 7.67 -28.42
CA MET A 167 -7.55 7.66 -27.01
C MET A 167 -6.99 8.87 -26.25
N LEU A 168 -5.70 9.19 -26.42
CA LEU A 168 -5.05 10.34 -25.79
C LEU A 168 -5.51 11.68 -26.40
N ARG A 169 -5.77 11.76 -27.72
CA ARG A 169 -6.37 12.92 -28.37
C ARG A 169 -7.78 13.17 -27.82
N THR A 170 -8.59 12.12 -27.70
CA THR A 170 -9.93 12.19 -27.10
C THR A 170 -9.85 12.63 -25.64
N ALA A 171 -8.92 12.09 -24.85
CA ALA A 171 -8.71 12.49 -23.46
C ALA A 171 -8.35 13.98 -23.32
N ARG A 172 -7.42 14.49 -24.16
CA ARG A 172 -7.08 15.91 -24.24
C ARG A 172 -8.30 16.76 -24.62
N ASN A 173 -9.10 16.33 -25.60
CA ASN A 173 -10.30 17.04 -26.06
C ASN A 173 -11.41 17.09 -24.99
N LEU A 174 -11.47 16.10 -24.09
CA LEU A 174 -12.32 16.10 -22.89
C LEU A 174 -11.73 16.93 -21.73
N GLY A 175 -10.55 17.54 -21.90
CA GLY A 175 -9.89 18.36 -20.89
C GLY A 175 -9.09 17.58 -19.84
N MET A 176 -8.77 16.30 -20.08
CA MET A 176 -7.89 15.53 -19.21
C MET A 176 -6.41 15.80 -19.52
N SER A 177 -5.59 15.85 -18.46
CA SER A 177 -4.14 16.07 -18.58
C SER A 177 -3.43 14.85 -19.17
N VAL A 178 -2.82 15.00 -20.36
CA VAL A 178 -1.99 13.98 -21.00
C VAL A 178 -0.52 14.22 -20.63
N LYS A 179 -0.22 14.11 -19.33
CA LYS A 179 1.09 14.43 -18.72
C LYS A 179 1.85 13.18 -18.25
N TYR A 180 1.16 12.11 -17.86
CA TYR A 180 1.75 10.85 -17.39
C TYR A 180 1.21 9.65 -18.16
N ILE A 181 2.11 8.86 -18.74
CA ILE A 181 1.79 7.72 -19.61
C ILE A 181 2.66 6.52 -19.22
N GLU A 182 2.08 5.33 -19.13
CA GLU A 182 2.78 4.06 -18.90
C GLU A 182 2.53 3.11 -20.08
N LEU A 183 3.61 2.49 -20.59
CA LEU A 183 3.54 1.63 -21.77
C LEU A 183 3.20 0.18 -21.41
N GLY A 184 1.94 -0.01 -21.00
CA GLY A 184 1.31 -1.29 -20.65
C GLY A 184 1.63 -1.78 -19.25
N ASN A 185 1.35 -3.06 -18.96
CA ASN A 185 1.45 -3.61 -17.60
C ASN A 185 2.16 -4.97 -17.56
N GLU A 186 3.31 -5.05 -16.89
CA GLU A 186 3.97 -6.30 -16.43
C GLU A 186 4.32 -7.34 -17.51
N PHE A 187 4.67 -6.89 -18.71
CA PHE A 187 5.11 -7.79 -19.81
C PHE A 187 6.36 -8.63 -19.49
N TYR A 188 7.06 -8.35 -18.38
CA TYR A 188 8.14 -9.18 -17.85
C TYR A 188 7.69 -10.60 -17.47
N PHE A 189 6.42 -10.83 -17.10
CA PHE A 189 5.98 -12.16 -16.68
C PHE A 189 6.10 -13.21 -17.80
N ASP A 190 6.59 -14.40 -17.45
CA ASP A 190 6.89 -15.50 -18.37
C ASP A 190 5.65 -16.30 -18.83
N VAL A 191 4.58 -15.59 -19.20
CA VAL A 191 3.26 -16.15 -19.54
C VAL A 191 3.01 -16.13 -21.05
N SER A 192 2.32 -17.17 -21.57
CA SER A 192 2.16 -17.40 -23.01
C SER A 192 1.48 -16.25 -23.76
N ASN A 193 0.59 -15.51 -23.09
CA ASN A 193 -0.07 -14.32 -23.62
C ASN A 193 0.88 -13.13 -23.80
N TYR A 194 1.80 -12.88 -22.87
CA TYR A 194 2.78 -11.79 -23.01
C TYR A 194 3.94 -12.19 -23.93
N LYS A 195 4.37 -13.46 -23.92
CA LYS A 195 5.33 -13.99 -24.91
C LYS A 195 4.81 -14.01 -26.34
N ARG A 196 3.49 -13.98 -26.56
CA ARG A 196 2.88 -13.86 -27.89
C ARG A 196 3.02 -12.45 -28.48
N VAL A 197 2.96 -11.42 -27.63
CA VAL A 197 3.09 -10.02 -28.05
C VAL A 197 4.56 -9.59 -28.06
N PHE A 198 5.29 -9.92 -27.00
CA PHE A 198 6.70 -9.60 -26.82
C PHE A 198 7.49 -10.87 -26.47
N PRO A 199 7.97 -11.65 -27.46
CA PRO A 199 8.72 -12.89 -27.24
C PRO A 199 9.91 -12.71 -26.29
N THR A 200 10.58 -11.57 -26.36
CA THR A 200 11.70 -11.14 -25.51
C THR A 200 11.42 -9.77 -24.88
N ALA A 201 12.35 -9.31 -24.04
CA ALA A 201 12.34 -7.94 -23.52
C ALA A 201 12.81 -6.90 -24.57
N ALA A 202 13.52 -7.33 -25.61
CA ALA A 202 13.97 -6.45 -26.69
C ALA A 202 12.82 -6.06 -27.63
N ASP A 203 11.90 -7.00 -27.93
CA ASP A 203 10.71 -6.72 -28.75
C ASP A 203 9.79 -5.67 -28.09
N TYR A 204 9.64 -5.77 -26.76
CA TYR A 204 8.97 -4.74 -25.96
C TYR A 204 9.70 -3.41 -26.03
N ALA A 205 11.02 -3.39 -25.83
CA ALA A 205 11.80 -2.16 -25.81
C ALA A 205 11.85 -1.47 -27.18
N GLN A 206 11.90 -2.20 -28.30
CA GLN A 206 11.73 -1.64 -29.64
C GLN A 206 10.34 -1.00 -29.78
N THR A 207 9.27 -1.76 -29.53
CA THR A 207 7.89 -1.27 -29.64
C THR A 207 7.66 -0.03 -28.78
N ALA A 208 8.13 -0.05 -27.53
CA ALA A 208 8.03 1.07 -26.62
C ALA A 208 8.83 2.30 -27.10
N SER A 209 9.98 2.12 -27.75
CA SER A 209 10.75 3.22 -28.35
C SER A 209 9.96 3.88 -29.49
N GLU A 210 9.40 3.09 -30.41
CA GLU A 210 8.58 3.59 -31.52
C GLU A 210 7.35 4.36 -31.01
N TRP A 211 6.69 3.85 -29.95
CA TRP A 211 5.56 4.52 -29.31
C TRP A 211 5.97 5.81 -28.58
N ILE A 212 7.13 5.85 -27.89
CA ILE A 212 7.64 7.07 -27.24
C ILE A 212 7.83 8.20 -28.27
N VAL A 213 8.41 7.90 -29.44
CA VAL A 213 8.62 8.91 -30.50
C VAL A 213 7.27 9.47 -30.97
N ALA A 214 6.32 8.61 -31.35
CA ALA A 214 5.03 9.06 -31.87
C ALA A 214 4.21 9.83 -30.81
N ILE A 215 4.18 9.36 -29.57
CA ILE A 215 3.47 10.05 -28.48
C ILE A 215 4.10 11.43 -28.22
N LYS A 216 5.43 11.56 -28.21
CA LYS A 216 6.09 12.86 -27.98
C LYS A 216 6.02 13.83 -29.17
N GLN A 217 5.65 13.38 -30.36
CA GLN A 217 5.33 14.26 -31.48
C GLN A 217 3.99 15.00 -31.27
N GLU A 218 2.98 14.34 -30.70
CA GLU A 218 1.66 14.95 -30.41
C GLU A 218 1.53 15.53 -29.00
N PHE A 219 2.29 14.99 -28.04
CA PHE A 219 2.24 15.33 -26.62
C PHE A 219 3.68 15.56 -26.08
N PRO A 220 4.40 16.59 -26.54
CA PRO A 220 5.83 16.80 -26.22
C PRO A 220 6.11 17.04 -24.73
N ALA A 221 5.11 17.43 -23.94
CA ALA A 221 5.21 17.57 -22.49
C ALA A 221 5.02 16.25 -21.72
N ALA A 222 4.55 15.19 -22.38
CA ALA A 222 4.21 13.92 -21.72
C ALA A 222 5.45 13.20 -21.19
N LYS A 223 5.35 12.79 -19.93
CA LYS A 223 6.30 11.89 -19.28
C LYS A 223 5.86 10.46 -19.52
N ILE A 224 6.78 9.66 -20.06
CA ILE A 224 6.48 8.28 -20.48
C ILE A 224 7.35 7.30 -19.70
N ALA A 225 6.69 6.32 -19.08
CA ALA A 225 7.32 5.26 -18.31
C ALA A 225 7.31 3.90 -19.02
N LEU A 226 8.43 3.19 -18.91
CA LEU A 226 8.55 1.79 -19.33
C LEU A 226 8.15 0.86 -18.18
N VAL A 227 7.51 -0.26 -18.51
CA VAL A 227 7.32 -1.37 -17.58
C VAL A 227 8.69 -1.90 -17.15
N GLY A 228 9.07 -1.68 -15.90
CA GLY A 228 10.30 -2.20 -15.30
C GLY A 228 10.04 -3.30 -14.28
N VAL A 229 11.11 -3.91 -13.75
CA VAL A 229 11.01 -4.93 -12.69
C VAL A 229 12.25 -4.98 -11.81
N ALA A 230 12.05 -5.23 -10.51
CA ALA A 230 13.10 -5.51 -9.54
C ALA A 230 13.00 -6.99 -9.09
N PRO A 231 13.46 -7.95 -9.92
CA PRO A 231 13.21 -9.38 -9.74
C PRO A 231 13.93 -9.94 -8.51
N LYS A 232 13.37 -11.00 -7.92
CA LYS A 232 14.02 -11.81 -6.88
C LYS A 232 14.80 -12.96 -7.54
N PRO A 233 15.86 -13.52 -6.91
CA PRO A 233 16.70 -14.59 -7.50
C PRO A 233 16.01 -15.91 -7.88
N LYS A 234 14.70 -16.03 -7.63
CA LYS A 234 13.85 -17.21 -7.89
C LYS A 234 12.74 -16.93 -8.92
N ASP A 235 12.70 -15.72 -9.45
CA ASP A 235 11.76 -15.31 -10.50
C ASP A 235 12.38 -15.65 -11.88
N SER A 236 11.63 -15.56 -12.98
CA SER A 236 12.03 -16.18 -14.26
C SER A 236 13.28 -15.55 -14.90
N ILE A 237 13.94 -16.31 -15.79
CA ILE A 237 15.07 -15.80 -16.60
C ILE A 237 14.64 -14.59 -17.46
N ARG A 238 13.36 -14.51 -17.85
CA ARG A 238 12.77 -13.36 -18.55
C ARG A 238 12.77 -12.12 -17.65
N GLU A 239 12.26 -12.24 -16.43
CA GLU A 239 12.24 -11.17 -15.43
C GLU A 239 13.66 -10.72 -15.04
N GLN A 240 14.59 -11.66 -14.83
CA GLN A 240 15.98 -11.38 -14.47
C GLN A 240 16.79 -10.66 -15.58
N ASN A 241 16.38 -10.76 -16.85
CA ASN A 241 17.03 -10.05 -17.97
C ASN A 241 16.25 -8.82 -18.46
N TRP A 242 15.07 -8.55 -17.89
CA TRP A 242 14.15 -7.53 -18.40
C TRP A 242 14.75 -6.12 -18.33
N GLN A 243 15.11 -5.63 -17.14
CA GLN A 243 15.59 -4.26 -16.95
C GLN A 243 16.86 -3.98 -17.76
N LYS A 244 17.79 -4.95 -17.80
CA LYS A 244 19.02 -4.88 -18.60
C LYS A 244 18.75 -4.74 -20.11
N SER A 245 17.63 -5.28 -20.61
CA SER A 245 17.27 -5.17 -22.03
C SER A 245 16.70 -3.78 -22.36
N LEU A 246 15.94 -3.17 -21.44
CA LEU A 246 15.42 -1.81 -21.61
C LEU A 246 16.54 -0.76 -21.75
N LEU A 247 17.65 -0.94 -21.03
CA LEU A 247 18.81 -0.04 -21.06
C LEU A 247 19.45 0.11 -22.45
N ASN A 248 19.37 -0.93 -23.28
CA ASN A 248 20.06 -0.95 -24.57
C ASN A 248 19.25 -0.23 -25.68
N SER A 249 18.08 0.32 -25.37
CA SER A 249 17.22 1.01 -26.34
C SER A 249 16.27 2.02 -25.68
N ALA A 250 15.11 1.56 -25.21
CA ALA A 250 14.00 2.42 -24.80
C ALA A 250 14.31 3.38 -23.64
N MET A 251 15.20 2.98 -22.72
CA MET A 251 15.52 3.75 -21.51
C MET A 251 16.00 5.17 -21.83
N TYR A 252 16.73 5.36 -22.93
CA TYR A 252 17.24 6.69 -23.31
C TYR A 252 16.10 7.68 -23.59
N GLN A 253 15.02 7.21 -24.22
CA GLN A 253 13.90 8.02 -24.72
C GLN A 253 12.78 8.22 -23.68
N ALA A 254 12.59 7.24 -22.79
CA ALA A 254 11.64 7.29 -21.68
C ALA A 254 12.07 8.30 -20.61
N ASP A 255 11.12 8.85 -19.85
CA ASP A 255 11.39 9.70 -18.70
C ASP A 255 11.49 8.89 -17.40
N ALA A 256 10.86 7.72 -17.37
CA ALA A 256 10.64 6.96 -16.15
C ALA A 256 10.64 5.43 -16.36
N VAL A 257 10.68 4.70 -15.24
CA VAL A 257 10.54 3.25 -15.14
C VAL A 257 9.49 2.94 -14.08
N THR A 258 8.57 2.01 -14.38
CA THR A 258 7.58 1.56 -13.40
C THR A 258 8.06 0.34 -12.62
N LEU A 259 7.69 0.24 -11.33
CA LEU A 259 8.02 -0.88 -10.45
C LEU A 259 6.81 -1.33 -9.64
N HIS A 260 6.55 -2.64 -9.62
CA HIS A 260 5.48 -3.25 -8.83
C HIS A 260 6.05 -3.95 -7.59
N LEU A 261 5.72 -3.43 -6.40
CA LEU A 261 6.40 -3.78 -5.14
C LEU A 261 5.47 -4.48 -4.14
N TYR A 262 5.22 -5.76 -4.38
CA TYR A 262 4.45 -6.63 -3.49
C TYR A 262 5.35 -7.41 -2.52
N ASN A 263 5.08 -7.23 -1.22
CA ASN A 263 5.88 -7.79 -0.12
C ASN A 263 5.01 -8.53 0.89
N GLY A 264 5.52 -9.65 1.42
CA GLY A 264 4.79 -10.47 2.40
C GLY A 264 4.77 -9.88 3.81
N HIS A 265 3.77 -10.27 4.60
CA HIS A 265 3.63 -9.97 6.03
C HIS A 265 4.80 -10.46 6.93
N GLY A 266 5.70 -11.31 6.42
CA GLY A 266 6.96 -11.61 7.10
C GLY A 266 6.92 -12.67 8.21
N LEU A 267 5.77 -13.27 8.54
CA LEU A 267 5.72 -14.32 9.57
C LEU A 267 6.26 -15.67 9.06
N ASN A 268 6.48 -16.60 9.99
CA ASN A 268 6.89 -18.00 9.75
C ASN A 268 6.04 -18.99 10.58
N SER A 269 5.25 -18.50 11.52
CA SER A 269 4.36 -19.26 12.39
C SER A 269 3.29 -20.01 11.59
N GLN A 270 2.85 -21.15 12.13
CA GLN A 270 1.57 -21.73 11.73
C GLN A 270 0.43 -20.86 12.30
N ILE A 271 -0.74 -20.91 11.67
CA ILE A 271 -1.96 -20.33 12.24
C ILE A 271 -2.50 -21.32 13.28
N ASP A 272 -2.79 -20.83 14.49
CA ASP A 272 -3.53 -21.61 15.48
C ASP A 272 -4.97 -21.79 15.00
N SER A 273 -5.44 -23.04 14.95
CA SER A 273 -6.81 -23.40 14.57
C SER A 273 -7.89 -22.79 15.47
N ASN A 274 -7.53 -22.35 16.67
CA ASN A 274 -8.42 -21.67 17.62
C ASN A 274 -8.36 -20.13 17.52
N SER A 275 -7.47 -19.57 16.70
CA SER A 275 -7.33 -18.12 16.55
C SER A 275 -8.43 -17.53 15.66
N THR A 276 -8.94 -16.36 16.03
CA THR A 276 -9.84 -15.56 15.20
C THR A 276 -9.05 -14.66 14.23
N TYR A 277 -9.68 -14.24 13.13
CA TYR A 277 -9.08 -13.27 12.23
C TYR A 277 -8.93 -11.89 12.92
N PRO A 278 -7.78 -11.20 12.85
CA PRO A 278 -6.61 -11.51 12.01
C PRO A 278 -5.59 -12.46 12.67
N PHE A 279 -5.07 -13.38 11.88
CA PHE A 279 -4.26 -14.52 12.34
C PHE A 279 -2.79 -14.16 12.64
N PHE A 280 -2.53 -13.28 13.61
CA PHE A 280 -1.20 -12.99 14.16
C PHE A 280 -1.29 -12.56 15.63
N SER A 281 -0.25 -12.80 16.42
CA SER A 281 -0.22 -12.43 17.85
C SER A 281 0.34 -11.01 18.11
N SER A 282 0.29 -10.53 19.36
CA SER A 282 0.77 -9.17 19.71
C SER A 282 2.29 -9.01 19.52
N GLU A 283 3.02 -10.11 19.71
CA GLU A 283 4.47 -10.20 19.62
C GLU A 283 4.92 -10.27 18.14
N GLU A 284 4.06 -10.82 17.28
CA GLU A 284 4.29 -10.90 15.83
C GLU A 284 4.18 -9.55 15.12
N VAL A 285 3.57 -8.54 15.74
CA VAL A 285 3.41 -7.19 15.16
C VAL A 285 4.76 -6.58 14.78
N GLN A 286 5.79 -6.73 15.61
CA GLN A 286 7.13 -6.22 15.31
C GLN A 286 7.80 -6.96 14.14
N LEU A 287 7.44 -8.22 13.88
CA LEU A 287 7.92 -8.98 12.73
C LEU A 287 7.27 -8.51 11.43
N ILE A 288 6.00 -8.07 11.50
CA ILE A 288 5.23 -7.52 10.39
C ILE A 288 5.71 -6.09 10.06
N LEU A 289 5.75 -5.19 11.05
CA LEU A 289 6.11 -3.78 10.84
C LEU A 289 7.60 -3.57 10.51
N GLY A 290 8.49 -4.51 10.86
CA GLY A 290 9.87 -4.51 10.40
C GLY A 290 10.08 -5.01 8.96
N GLN A 291 9.07 -5.66 8.36
CA GLN A 291 9.21 -6.27 7.04
C GLN A 291 9.20 -5.28 5.85
N PRO A 292 8.53 -4.11 5.88
CA PRO A 292 8.74 -3.02 4.93
C PRO A 292 10.20 -2.58 4.85
N PHE A 293 10.81 -2.17 5.98
CA PHE A 293 12.23 -1.76 6.06
C PHE A 293 13.17 -2.84 5.51
N ARG A 294 12.94 -4.10 5.92
CA ARG A 294 13.73 -5.26 5.47
C ARG A 294 13.54 -5.60 3.98
N SER A 295 12.40 -5.26 3.39
CA SER A 295 12.18 -5.36 1.94
C SER A 295 12.81 -4.19 1.19
N TRP A 296 12.74 -2.99 1.74
CA TRP A 296 13.30 -1.77 1.17
C TRP A 296 14.83 -1.84 1.09
N GLN A 297 15.52 -2.20 2.17
CA GLN A 297 16.97 -2.42 2.17
C GLN A 297 17.40 -3.45 1.10
N LYS A 298 16.60 -4.50 0.87
CA LYS A 298 16.87 -5.49 -0.17
C LYS A 298 16.67 -4.94 -1.59
N LEU A 299 15.71 -4.04 -1.77
CA LEU A 299 15.45 -3.38 -3.05
C LEU A 299 16.56 -2.39 -3.39
N GLN A 300 16.98 -1.56 -2.43
CA GLN A 300 18.16 -0.68 -2.54
C GLN A 300 19.43 -1.47 -2.91
N ASN A 301 19.58 -2.68 -2.37
CA ASN A 301 20.70 -3.57 -2.69
C ASN A 301 20.54 -4.37 -4.00
N ASN A 302 19.36 -4.36 -4.65
CA ASN A 302 19.12 -5.11 -5.89
C ASN A 302 19.80 -4.42 -7.08
N ASP A 303 20.68 -5.12 -7.78
CA ASP A 303 21.42 -4.56 -8.91
C ASP A 303 20.50 -4.08 -10.05
N GLN A 304 19.31 -4.68 -10.21
CA GLN A 304 18.33 -4.27 -11.22
C GLN A 304 17.68 -2.90 -10.88
N LEU A 305 17.68 -2.47 -9.60
CA LEU A 305 17.34 -1.09 -9.23
C LEU A 305 18.49 -0.12 -9.58
N LYS A 306 19.73 -0.56 -9.38
CA LYS A 306 20.96 0.20 -9.71
C LYS A 306 21.17 0.34 -11.22
N LEU A 307 20.54 -0.53 -12.03
CA LEU A 307 20.49 -0.39 -13.48
C LEU A 307 19.66 0.81 -13.94
N ILE A 308 18.70 1.32 -13.15
CA ILE A 308 17.91 2.51 -13.53
C ILE A 308 18.83 3.75 -13.41
N PRO A 309 19.06 4.53 -14.48
CA PRO A 309 19.94 5.69 -14.43
C PRO A 309 19.39 6.80 -13.55
N ASP A 310 20.27 7.55 -12.88
CA ASP A 310 19.85 8.56 -11.88
C ASP A 310 19.13 9.78 -12.46
N ASN A 311 19.16 9.96 -13.79
CA ASN A 311 18.36 10.97 -14.50
C ASN A 311 16.98 10.47 -14.96
N LYS A 312 16.57 9.26 -14.56
CA LYS A 312 15.24 8.69 -14.83
C LYS A 312 14.42 8.62 -13.55
N GLN A 313 13.13 8.92 -13.65
CA GLN A 313 12.21 8.76 -12.53
C GLN A 313 11.85 7.27 -12.32
N ILE A 314 11.54 6.93 -11.08
CA ILE A 314 10.91 5.67 -10.70
C ILE A 314 9.47 5.96 -10.31
N TRP A 315 8.51 5.25 -10.92
CA TRP A 315 7.11 5.31 -10.56
C TRP A 315 6.72 3.96 -9.95
N ILE A 316 6.43 3.93 -8.65
CA ILE A 316 5.96 2.69 -8.01
C ILE A 316 4.45 2.62 -8.28
N THR A 317 4.10 2.12 -9.46
CA THR A 317 2.74 2.13 -10.00
C THR A 317 1.81 1.12 -9.35
N GLU A 318 2.36 0.14 -8.64
CA GLU A 318 1.63 -0.73 -7.71
C GLU A 318 2.48 -1.10 -6.50
N TYR A 319 1.93 -0.96 -5.30
CA TYR A 319 2.48 -1.59 -4.09
C TYR A 319 1.39 -1.91 -3.07
N ASN A 320 1.56 -3.02 -2.36
CA ASN A 320 0.89 -3.29 -1.09
C ASN A 320 1.53 -4.47 -0.33
N LEU A 321 1.06 -4.72 0.90
CA LEU A 321 1.23 -6.01 1.57
C LEU A 321 0.52 -7.10 0.74
N PHE A 322 1.21 -8.20 0.46
CA PHE A 322 0.71 -9.32 -0.33
C PHE A 322 0.74 -10.61 0.48
N GLU A 323 -0.41 -11.28 0.58
CA GLU A 323 -0.55 -12.60 1.20
C GLU A 323 -0.99 -13.59 0.12
N ASN A 324 -0.66 -14.88 0.29
CA ASN A 324 -1.11 -15.87 -0.68
C ASN A 324 -2.61 -16.10 -0.49
N VAL A 325 -3.41 -15.40 -1.29
CA VAL A 325 -4.88 -15.45 -1.30
C VAL A 325 -5.43 -16.03 -2.60
N PHE A 326 -4.55 -16.44 -3.50
CA PHE A 326 -4.81 -17.03 -4.81
C PHE A 326 -4.21 -18.44 -4.96
N GLY A 327 -3.67 -19.01 -3.87
CA GLY A 327 -3.09 -20.35 -3.82
C GLY A 327 -4.10 -21.46 -4.19
N LYS A 328 -3.59 -22.67 -4.45
CA LYS A 328 -4.42 -23.76 -4.99
C LYS A 328 -5.28 -24.41 -3.92
N ASN A 329 -4.71 -24.70 -2.74
CA ASN A 329 -5.37 -25.39 -1.63
C ASN A 329 -5.72 -24.43 -0.49
N ASN A 330 -6.59 -24.85 0.44
CA ASN A 330 -7.02 -24.00 1.56
C ASN A 330 -5.87 -23.65 2.55
N ARG A 331 -4.80 -24.45 2.61
CA ARG A 331 -3.56 -24.08 3.32
C ARG A 331 -2.75 -22.99 2.62
N ASP A 332 -2.94 -22.82 1.30
CA ASP A 332 -2.23 -21.83 0.48
C ASP A 332 -3.00 -20.51 0.33
N LYS A 333 -4.24 -20.43 0.84
CA LYS A 333 -5.16 -19.27 0.70
C LYS A 333 -5.32 -18.51 2.02
N GLN A 334 -4.22 -18.25 2.70
CA GLN A 334 -4.20 -17.71 4.06
C GLN A 334 -3.78 -16.24 4.07
N GLN A 335 -4.77 -15.35 3.92
CA GLN A 335 -4.65 -13.99 4.45
C GLN A 335 -4.54 -14.08 5.98
N ARG A 336 -3.69 -13.25 6.59
CA ARG A 336 -3.43 -13.19 8.03
C ARG A 336 -3.49 -11.76 8.55
N VAL A 337 -2.93 -10.80 7.82
CA VAL A 337 -2.81 -9.39 8.23
C VAL A 337 -3.77 -8.47 7.47
N MET A 338 -4.18 -8.81 6.25
CA MET A 338 -4.98 -7.96 5.37
C MET A 338 -6.23 -7.35 6.04
N GLY A 339 -6.35 -6.03 5.97
CA GLY A 339 -7.48 -5.27 6.53
C GLY A 339 -7.40 -4.97 8.03
N SER A 340 -6.39 -5.48 8.76
CA SER A 340 -6.09 -5.06 10.14
C SER A 340 -5.43 -3.67 10.19
N TRP A 341 -5.39 -3.01 11.35
CA TRP A 341 -4.64 -1.76 11.53
C TRP A 341 -3.16 -1.90 11.18
N THR A 342 -2.55 -3.05 11.50
CA THR A 342 -1.17 -3.39 11.08
C THR A 342 -0.97 -3.32 9.57
N HIS A 343 -1.97 -3.68 8.76
CA HIS A 343 -1.92 -3.55 7.29
C HIS A 343 -1.82 -2.08 6.86
N GLY A 344 -2.58 -1.19 7.52
CA GLY A 344 -2.54 0.24 7.25
C GLY A 344 -1.16 0.85 7.57
N LEU A 345 -0.62 0.55 8.75
CA LEU A 345 0.72 1.01 9.14
C LEU A 345 1.81 0.44 8.23
N TYR A 346 1.71 -0.82 7.79
CA TYR A 346 2.64 -1.44 6.85
C TYR A 346 2.66 -0.71 5.49
N ALA A 347 1.48 -0.44 4.91
CA ALA A 347 1.36 0.26 3.64
C ALA A 347 1.88 1.71 3.71
N LEU A 348 1.55 2.43 4.79
CA LEU A 348 2.11 3.76 5.05
C LEU A 348 3.63 3.72 5.21
N THR A 349 4.17 2.76 5.97
CA THR A 349 5.62 2.61 6.18
C THR A 349 6.36 2.39 4.86
N MET A 350 5.82 1.55 3.96
CA MET A 350 6.38 1.43 2.59
C MET A 350 6.39 2.77 1.86
N SER A 351 5.27 3.51 1.93
CA SER A 351 5.09 4.81 1.27
C SER A 351 6.07 5.89 1.76
N LEU A 352 6.50 5.80 3.03
CA LEU A 352 7.49 6.70 3.62
C LEU A 352 8.93 6.25 3.32
N LEU A 353 9.19 4.93 3.27
CA LEU A 353 10.51 4.40 2.90
C LEU A 353 10.88 4.74 1.45
N PHE A 354 9.90 4.76 0.55
CA PHE A 354 10.08 5.17 -0.85
C PHE A 354 10.55 6.63 -1.02
N LEU A 355 10.48 7.49 0.01
CA LEU A 355 11.08 8.83 -0.04
C LEU A 355 12.62 8.79 0.05
N GLU A 356 13.23 7.69 0.54
CA GLU A 356 14.69 7.56 0.67
C GLU A 356 15.44 7.41 -0.66
N ASP A 357 14.75 7.14 -1.78
CA ASP A 357 15.30 7.21 -3.13
C ASP A 357 14.69 8.41 -3.85
N SER A 358 15.49 9.45 -4.10
CA SER A 358 15.05 10.71 -4.70
C SER A 358 14.51 10.55 -6.13
N ARG A 359 14.84 9.45 -6.81
CA ARG A 359 14.34 9.11 -8.16
C ARG A 359 12.88 8.69 -8.13
N ILE A 360 12.37 8.19 -6.99
CA ILE A 360 10.96 7.85 -6.85
C ILE A 360 10.12 9.13 -6.87
N ALA A 361 9.30 9.29 -7.91
CA ALA A 361 8.47 10.48 -8.12
C ALA A 361 6.98 10.23 -7.88
N ILE A 362 6.53 8.96 -7.91
CA ILE A 362 5.12 8.58 -7.77
C ILE A 362 5.06 7.26 -6.98
N ALA A 363 4.13 7.16 -6.02
CA ALA A 363 3.82 5.94 -5.29
C ALA A 363 2.30 5.68 -5.32
N CYS A 364 1.88 4.73 -6.15
CA CYS A 364 0.49 4.33 -6.37
C CYS A 364 0.13 3.08 -5.54
N ASN A 365 -0.64 3.24 -4.46
CA ASN A 365 -1.09 2.09 -3.68
C ASN A 365 -2.10 1.26 -4.49
N HIS A 366 -1.85 -0.05 -4.61
CA HIS A 366 -2.83 -0.97 -5.19
C HIS A 366 -3.82 -1.36 -4.08
N VAL A 367 -5.10 -0.99 -4.13
CA VAL A 367 -5.89 -0.37 -5.22
C VAL A 367 -6.83 0.71 -4.65
N LEU A 368 -7.33 1.64 -5.47
CA LEU A 368 -8.24 2.70 -5.00
C LEU A 368 -9.55 2.15 -4.40
N THR A 369 -10.24 1.24 -5.10
CA THR A 369 -11.54 0.69 -4.69
C THR A 369 -11.61 -0.81 -4.93
N GLY A 370 -12.24 -1.55 -4.01
CA GLY A 370 -12.27 -3.01 -4.05
C GLY A 370 -12.58 -3.62 -2.68
N ASN A 371 -11.78 -4.61 -2.27
CA ASN A 371 -11.94 -5.34 -1.01
C ASN A 371 -10.73 -5.22 -0.05
N SER A 372 -10.92 -5.61 1.22
CA SER A 372 -9.98 -5.46 2.37
C SER A 372 -8.56 -5.97 2.17
N ARG A 373 -8.31 -6.80 1.14
CA ARG A 373 -6.98 -7.31 0.81
C ARG A 373 -6.03 -6.21 0.33
N PHE A 374 -6.55 -5.26 -0.43
CA PHE A 374 -5.75 -4.25 -1.13
C PHE A 374 -6.39 -2.87 -1.17
N ALA A 375 -7.73 -2.78 -1.17
CA ALA A 375 -8.41 -1.54 -1.52
C ALA A 375 -8.33 -0.48 -0.42
N ALA A 376 -8.08 0.77 -0.81
CA ALA A 376 -8.16 1.94 0.06
C ALA A 376 -9.60 2.31 0.43
N ILE A 377 -10.55 2.07 -0.49
CA ILE A 377 -11.99 2.36 -0.33
C ILE A 377 -12.80 1.07 -0.52
N PHE A 378 -13.74 0.79 0.39
CA PHE A 378 -14.60 -0.38 0.27
C PHE A 378 -15.66 -0.22 -0.84
N ALA A 379 -15.68 -1.13 -1.81
CA ALA A 379 -16.56 -1.01 -2.97
C ALA A 379 -18.06 -1.16 -2.63
N ASN A 380 -18.41 -1.99 -1.63
CA ASN A 380 -19.77 -2.35 -1.22
C ASN A 380 -19.79 -3.01 0.19
N LYS A 381 -20.98 -3.39 0.70
CA LYS A 381 -21.14 -3.96 2.06
C LYS A 381 -20.36 -5.25 2.33
N GLY A 382 -20.19 -6.11 1.33
CA GLY A 382 -19.43 -7.37 1.42
C GLY A 382 -17.97 -7.24 0.99
N SER A 383 -17.40 -6.02 1.03
CA SER A 383 -16.03 -5.77 0.57
C SER A 383 -14.95 -6.04 1.63
N PHE A 384 -15.31 -6.51 2.82
CA PHE A 384 -14.32 -7.01 3.76
C PHE A 384 -14.36 -8.54 3.77
N ILE A 385 -13.28 -9.16 3.30
CA ILE A 385 -13.13 -10.61 3.30
C ILE A 385 -12.55 -11.00 4.66
N ASN A 386 -13.34 -11.67 5.49
CA ASN A 386 -12.94 -12.24 6.77
C ASN A 386 -13.03 -13.78 6.67
N PRO A 387 -11.92 -14.55 6.82
CA PRO A 387 -11.95 -16.01 6.72
C PRO A 387 -12.63 -16.72 7.91
N SER A 388 -12.88 -16.00 9.01
CA SER A 388 -13.60 -16.51 10.18
C SER A 388 -15.10 -16.17 10.16
N ASP A 389 -15.56 -15.33 9.22
CA ASP A 389 -16.93 -14.83 9.16
C ASP A 389 -17.26 -14.36 7.72
N GLU A 390 -17.96 -15.19 6.94
CA GLU A 390 -18.42 -14.82 5.60
C GLU A 390 -19.60 -13.83 5.63
N ASP A 391 -20.25 -13.65 6.79
CA ASP A 391 -21.31 -12.68 7.01
C ASP A 391 -20.82 -11.31 7.50
N PHE A 392 -19.51 -11.14 7.71
CA PHE A 392 -18.88 -9.88 8.07
C PHE A 392 -19.19 -8.76 7.05
N ARG A 393 -19.60 -7.57 7.52
CA ARG A 393 -19.99 -6.43 6.66
C ARG A 393 -19.25 -5.14 7.03
N VAL A 394 -19.11 -4.25 6.04
CA VAL A 394 -18.53 -2.91 6.18
C VAL A 394 -19.43 -1.82 5.63
N LYS A 395 -19.17 -0.57 6.01
CA LYS A 395 -19.84 0.58 5.39
C LYS A 395 -19.33 0.74 3.94
N PRO A 396 -20.19 0.74 2.91
CA PRO A 396 -19.79 1.06 1.54
C PRO A 396 -19.11 2.43 1.50
N LYS A 397 -18.07 2.56 0.66
CA LYS A 397 -17.31 3.80 0.44
C LYS A 397 -16.63 4.38 1.69
N SER A 398 -16.59 3.67 2.80
CA SER A 398 -15.67 4.01 3.89
C SER A 398 -14.23 3.62 3.54
N LEU A 399 -13.28 4.24 4.23
CA LEU A 399 -11.86 3.95 4.07
C LEU A 399 -11.49 2.64 4.78
N SER A 400 -10.61 1.86 4.16
CA SER A 400 -10.01 0.67 4.76
C SER A 400 -8.84 1.02 5.68
N ALA A 401 -8.10 0.01 6.13
CA ALA A 401 -6.82 0.19 6.82
C ALA A 401 -5.81 1.01 5.99
N THR A 402 -5.66 0.74 4.70
CA THR A 402 -4.70 1.46 3.85
C THR A 402 -5.21 2.85 3.47
N GLY A 403 -6.50 2.99 3.15
CA GLY A 403 -7.09 4.32 2.90
C GLY A 403 -7.00 5.24 4.13
N SER A 404 -7.27 4.71 5.32
CA SER A 404 -7.24 5.48 6.56
C SER A 404 -5.84 5.96 6.95
N THR A 405 -4.77 5.21 6.66
CA THR A 405 -3.40 5.65 6.95
C THR A 405 -2.79 6.49 5.83
N LEU A 406 -3.11 6.20 4.57
CA LEU A 406 -2.59 6.93 3.41
C LEU A 406 -3.30 8.27 3.19
N SER A 407 -4.53 8.46 3.68
CA SER A 407 -5.21 9.79 3.68
C SER A 407 -4.35 10.88 4.32
N LEU A 408 -3.74 10.60 5.47
CA LEU A 408 -2.82 11.53 6.15
C LEU A 408 -1.56 11.81 5.34
N LEU A 409 -1.08 10.86 4.53
CA LEU A 409 0.06 11.08 3.64
C LEU A 409 -0.32 11.93 2.42
N GLY A 410 -1.49 11.69 1.83
CA GLY A 410 -2.06 12.51 0.75
C GLY A 410 -2.25 13.97 1.21
N GLU A 411 -2.76 14.17 2.42
CA GLU A 411 -2.79 15.50 3.07
C GLU A 411 -1.39 16.08 3.30
N ALA A 412 -0.48 15.32 3.91
CA ALA A 412 0.86 15.80 4.30
C ALA A 412 1.72 16.21 3.10
N THR A 413 1.54 15.56 1.95
CA THR A 413 2.26 15.85 0.70
C THR A 413 1.54 16.86 -0.20
N SER A 414 0.26 17.14 0.05
CA SER A 414 -0.56 18.00 -0.82
C SER A 414 -0.02 19.43 -0.92
N GLY A 415 0.50 19.79 -2.10
CA GLY A 415 1.01 21.14 -2.40
C GLY A 415 2.44 21.40 -1.92
N MET A 416 3.08 20.42 -1.26
CA MET A 416 4.46 20.53 -0.79
C MET A 416 5.45 20.19 -1.91
N THR A 417 6.65 20.79 -1.88
CA THR A 417 7.67 20.67 -2.95
C THR A 417 9.02 20.15 -2.47
N GLN A 418 9.23 20.04 -1.16
CA GLN A 418 10.39 19.40 -0.53
C GLN A 418 9.93 18.35 0.49
N ALA A 419 10.77 17.33 0.72
CA ALA A 419 10.60 16.34 1.77
C ALA A 419 11.94 16.10 2.48
N GLN A 420 11.93 16.15 3.82
CA GLN A 420 13.13 15.96 4.64
C GLN A 420 12.83 15.01 5.81
N LYS A 421 13.67 13.98 5.96
CA LYS A 421 13.49 12.91 6.94
C LYS A 421 13.62 13.45 8.38
N ILE A 422 12.93 12.82 9.32
CA ILE A 422 13.02 13.17 10.74
C ILE A 422 13.93 12.14 11.45
N ASP A 423 14.96 12.64 12.12
CA ASP A 423 15.81 11.86 13.02
C ASP A 423 15.35 12.04 14.46
N PHE A 424 15.33 10.94 15.22
CA PHE A 424 14.75 10.85 16.57
C PHE A 424 15.83 10.48 17.59
N SER A 425 16.01 11.30 18.64
CA SER A 425 17.06 11.11 19.65
C SER A 425 16.50 11.14 21.09
N PRO A 426 16.78 10.12 21.94
CA PRO A 426 17.50 8.89 21.62
C PRO A 426 16.73 7.99 20.64
N GLU A 427 17.44 7.29 19.75
CA GLU A 427 16.80 6.31 18.87
C GLU A 427 16.32 5.11 19.69
N SER A 428 15.06 4.72 19.51
CA SER A 428 14.51 3.45 19.99
C SER A 428 14.39 2.49 18.81
N THR A 429 14.97 1.29 18.92
CA THR A 429 15.07 0.31 17.85
C THR A 429 14.28 -0.96 18.17
N LEU A 430 13.43 -1.40 17.24
CA LEU A 430 12.63 -2.63 17.29
C LEU A 430 13.33 -3.77 16.52
N VAL A 431 12.92 -5.03 16.78
CA VAL A 431 13.55 -6.23 16.21
C VAL A 431 12.57 -7.04 15.36
N GLY A 432 12.77 -7.00 14.04
CA GLY A 432 11.98 -7.71 13.04
C GLY A 432 12.58 -9.04 12.58
N LYS A 433 11.97 -9.65 11.56
CA LYS A 433 12.31 -10.99 11.06
C LYS A 433 13.81 -11.18 10.75
N LYS A 434 14.42 -12.23 11.33
CA LYS A 434 15.88 -12.52 11.29
C LYS A 434 16.73 -11.45 11.98
N ASN A 435 16.32 -11.03 13.19
CA ASN A 435 17.01 -10.02 14.02
C ASN A 435 17.25 -8.70 13.28
N PHE A 436 16.35 -8.35 12.35
CA PHE A 436 16.47 -7.14 11.54
C PHE A 436 16.08 -5.93 12.38
N LYS A 437 17.04 -5.06 12.69
CA LYS A 437 16.81 -3.82 13.43
C LYS A 437 16.15 -2.76 12.55
N TYR A 438 15.15 -2.07 13.10
CA TYR A 438 14.46 -0.94 12.47
C TYR A 438 13.92 0.03 13.55
N PRO A 439 13.70 1.32 13.25
CA PRO A 439 13.37 2.28 14.30
C PRO A 439 11.89 2.20 14.74
N ALA A 440 11.65 2.52 16.01
CA ALA A 440 10.33 2.57 16.64
C ALA A 440 9.51 3.78 16.18
N LEU A 441 10.19 4.90 15.89
CA LEU A 441 9.62 6.09 15.26
C LEU A 441 10.19 6.23 13.84
N TYR A 442 9.35 6.58 12.88
CA TYR A 442 9.78 6.89 11.53
C TYR A 442 8.90 8.00 10.95
N GLY A 443 9.48 8.96 10.24
CA GLY A 443 8.73 10.12 9.78
C GLY A 443 9.50 11.05 8.85
N TRP A 444 8.75 11.93 8.22
CA TRP A 444 9.21 12.92 7.25
C TRP A 444 8.46 14.25 7.46
N THR A 445 9.17 15.35 7.28
CA THR A 445 8.60 16.68 7.06
C THR A 445 8.42 16.93 5.56
N PHE A 446 7.48 17.81 5.22
CA PHE A 446 7.18 18.28 3.88
C PHE A 446 6.93 19.78 3.92
N ASN A 447 7.45 20.55 2.96
CA ASN A 447 7.25 21.99 2.92
C ASN A 447 7.19 22.55 1.49
N ASP A 448 6.65 23.75 1.36
CA ASP A 448 6.62 24.56 0.12
C ASP A 448 7.39 25.90 0.23
N GLY A 449 8.14 26.07 1.32
CA GLY A 449 8.80 27.33 1.68
C GLY A 449 7.94 28.35 2.44
N LYS A 450 6.66 28.05 2.72
CA LYS A 450 5.74 28.88 3.52
C LYS A 450 5.02 28.09 4.61
N HIS A 451 4.59 26.89 4.27
CA HIS A 451 3.90 25.94 5.14
C HIS A 451 4.81 24.74 5.40
N SER A 452 4.68 24.13 6.58
CA SER A 452 5.36 22.90 6.94
C SER A 452 4.34 21.88 7.46
N GLN A 453 4.39 20.67 6.92
CA GLN A 453 3.66 19.51 7.44
C GLN A 453 4.66 18.42 7.84
N ALA A 454 4.25 17.51 8.71
CA ALA A 454 5.02 16.30 8.99
C ALA A 454 4.10 15.10 9.13
N ILE A 455 4.64 13.91 8.90
CA ILE A 455 3.98 12.64 9.20
C ILE A 455 4.94 11.75 9.98
N ILE A 456 4.48 11.24 11.12
CA ILE A 456 5.27 10.40 12.03
C ILE A 456 4.45 9.16 12.39
N THR A 457 5.05 7.99 12.20
CA THR A 457 4.50 6.71 12.68
C THR A 457 5.21 6.28 13.95
N ASN A 458 4.45 5.90 14.99
CA ASN A 458 4.94 5.10 16.10
C ASN A 458 4.60 3.64 15.83
N LEU A 459 5.63 2.82 15.60
CA LEU A 459 5.53 1.40 15.25
C LEU A 459 5.71 0.48 16.47
N SER A 460 5.86 1.05 17.67
CA SER A 460 6.06 0.32 18.93
C SER A 460 4.76 0.06 19.68
N ASN A 461 4.84 -0.81 20.70
CA ASN A 461 3.80 -1.05 21.69
C ASN A 461 3.79 -0.03 22.84
N GLN A 462 4.58 1.04 22.78
CA GLN A 462 4.68 2.07 23.82
C GLN A 462 4.10 3.40 23.34
N ASN A 463 3.52 4.19 24.25
CA ASN A 463 3.23 5.59 23.99
C ASN A 463 4.54 6.38 24.13
N ILE A 464 4.94 7.14 23.10
CA ILE A 464 6.21 7.87 23.09
C ILE A 464 5.92 9.37 23.07
N ARG A 465 6.49 10.10 24.04
CA ARG A 465 6.48 11.56 24.13
C ARG A 465 7.59 12.11 23.22
N ILE A 466 7.24 12.95 22.25
CA ILE A 466 8.22 13.60 21.39
C ILE A 466 8.23 15.13 21.56
N ASN A 467 9.41 15.73 21.54
CA ASN A 467 9.62 17.18 21.44
C ASN A 467 9.74 17.58 19.96
N LEU A 468 9.14 18.70 19.59
CA LEU A 468 8.96 19.19 18.21
C LEU A 468 9.82 20.42 17.87
N GLU A 469 10.57 20.99 18.82
CA GLU A 469 11.22 22.32 18.71
C GLU A 469 12.31 22.38 17.63
N GLN A 470 12.84 21.23 17.18
CA GLN A 470 13.82 21.13 16.10
C GLN A 470 13.21 20.75 14.74
N ILE A 471 11.87 20.74 14.63
CA ILE A 471 11.13 20.59 13.36
C ILE A 471 10.01 21.64 13.17
N PHE A 472 9.56 22.30 14.24
CA PHE A 472 8.61 23.43 14.22
C PHE A 472 9.01 24.49 15.25
N SER A 473 8.72 25.77 14.97
CA SER A 473 9.06 26.91 15.84
C SER A 473 7.93 27.39 16.76
N ASP A 474 6.72 26.87 16.57
CA ASP A 474 5.51 27.25 17.30
C ASP A 474 4.46 26.12 17.19
N SER A 475 3.39 26.25 17.97
CA SER A 475 2.06 25.66 17.84
C SER A 475 1.75 25.05 16.47
N VAL A 476 1.64 23.72 16.43
CA VAL A 476 1.14 22.98 15.28
C VAL A 476 -0.25 22.42 15.54
N SER A 477 -1.08 22.41 14.50
CA SER A 477 -2.26 21.55 14.46
C SER A 477 -1.85 20.10 14.18
N TYR A 478 -2.62 19.13 14.66
CA TYR A 478 -2.37 17.73 14.38
C TYR A 478 -3.62 16.89 14.12
N GLN A 479 -3.43 15.78 13.42
CA GLN A 479 -4.39 14.67 13.29
C GLN A 479 -3.68 13.37 13.63
N GLN A 480 -4.21 12.59 14.57
CA GLN A 480 -3.59 11.38 15.10
C GLN A 480 -4.56 10.21 15.06
N PHE A 481 -4.21 9.15 14.31
CA PHE A 481 -5.01 7.94 14.18
C PHE A 481 -4.28 6.75 14.83
N SER A 482 -5.02 5.94 15.59
CA SER A 482 -4.52 4.76 16.30
C SER A 482 -5.60 3.70 16.46
N ALA A 483 -5.21 2.43 16.51
CA ALA A 483 -6.06 1.31 16.90
C ALA A 483 -5.16 0.17 17.44
N ALA A 484 -5.75 -0.90 17.99
CA ALA A 484 -4.96 -2.07 18.33
C ALA A 484 -4.45 -2.74 17.03
N PRO A 485 -3.24 -3.35 17.00
CA PRO A 485 -2.67 -3.93 15.79
C PRO A 485 -3.59 -4.89 15.02
N GLN A 486 -4.38 -5.68 15.76
CA GLN A 486 -5.32 -6.67 15.25
C GLN A 486 -6.72 -6.09 14.91
N THR A 487 -7.02 -4.81 15.18
CA THR A 487 -8.33 -4.22 14.86
C THR A 487 -8.59 -4.28 13.36
N LEU A 488 -9.63 -5.01 12.94
CA LEU A 488 -10.09 -5.05 11.56
C LEU A 488 -10.76 -3.71 11.20
N ILE A 489 -10.26 -3.02 10.19
CA ILE A 489 -10.72 -1.68 9.83
C ILE A 489 -11.95 -1.77 8.92
N THR A 490 -13.13 -1.60 9.52
CA THR A 490 -14.45 -1.61 8.87
C THR A 490 -14.87 -0.26 8.27
N GLY A 491 -14.17 0.80 8.68
CA GLY A 491 -14.50 2.19 8.42
C GLY A 491 -13.78 3.11 9.41
N ASN A 492 -14.26 4.34 9.54
CA ASN A 492 -13.61 5.36 10.37
C ASN A 492 -13.88 5.18 11.87
N GLU A 493 -14.96 4.49 12.22
CA GLU A 493 -15.53 4.31 13.56
C GLU A 493 -14.72 3.39 14.49
N VAL A 494 -13.94 2.45 13.94
CA VAL A 494 -13.05 1.55 14.71
C VAL A 494 -11.64 2.11 14.93
N ILE A 495 -11.37 3.32 14.45
CA ILE A 495 -10.09 4.01 14.60
C ILE A 495 -10.25 5.10 15.66
N LYS A 496 -9.40 5.09 16.69
CA LYS A 496 -9.30 6.21 17.63
C LYS A 496 -8.60 7.37 16.93
N ARG A 497 -9.34 8.47 16.73
CA ARG A 497 -8.86 9.71 16.12
C ARG A 497 -8.81 10.82 17.19
N LYS A 498 -7.72 11.59 17.22
CA LYS A 498 -7.63 12.87 17.95
C LYS A 498 -7.07 13.94 17.02
N SER A 499 -7.68 15.12 17.05
CA SER A 499 -7.15 16.33 16.43
C SER A 499 -7.15 17.46 17.45
N ASP A 500 -6.11 18.27 17.47
CA ASP A 500 -5.88 19.31 18.47
C ASP A 500 -4.76 20.26 18.00
N THR A 501 -4.40 21.25 18.82
CA THR A 501 -3.13 22.02 18.69
C THR A 501 -2.13 21.62 19.78
N VAL A 502 -0.83 21.72 19.49
CA VAL A 502 0.23 21.31 20.43
C VAL A 502 1.59 21.98 20.17
N PHE A 503 2.30 22.32 21.25
CA PHE A 503 3.73 22.67 21.30
C PHE A 503 4.19 22.68 22.79
N PRO A 504 5.48 22.44 23.12
CA PRO A 504 6.53 21.87 22.28
C PRO A 504 6.45 20.34 22.13
N GLU A 505 5.63 19.65 22.92
CA GLU A 505 5.62 18.18 23.01
C GLU A 505 4.29 17.53 22.68
N ILE A 506 4.31 16.45 21.89
CA ILE A 506 3.15 15.61 21.60
C ILE A 506 3.37 14.16 22.05
N MET A 507 2.31 13.55 22.60
CA MET A 507 2.27 12.12 22.87
C MET A 507 1.83 11.34 21.62
N LEU A 508 2.65 10.41 21.16
CA LEU A 508 2.34 9.47 20.08
C LEU A 508 1.89 8.13 20.69
N PRO A 509 0.61 7.73 20.57
CA PRO A 509 0.13 6.43 21.04
C PRO A 509 0.91 5.26 20.42
N ALA A 510 0.98 4.15 21.15
CA ALA A 510 1.41 2.87 20.59
C ALA A 510 0.67 2.56 19.28
N TYR A 511 1.40 2.06 18.27
CA TYR A 511 0.87 1.72 16.95
C TYR A 511 -0.01 2.82 16.34
N SER A 512 0.57 3.98 16.04
CA SER A 512 -0.15 5.16 15.54
C SER A 512 0.52 5.83 14.34
N VAL A 513 -0.26 6.65 13.64
CA VAL A 513 0.22 7.67 12.69
C VAL A 513 -0.28 9.03 13.16
N THR A 514 0.59 10.03 13.14
CA THR A 514 0.24 11.43 13.39
C THR A 514 0.69 12.30 12.23
N LYS A 515 -0.21 13.10 11.69
CA LYS A 515 0.09 14.24 10.82
C LYS A 515 0.18 15.50 11.68
N LEU A 516 1.21 16.32 11.46
CA LEU A 516 1.41 17.64 12.05
C LEU A 516 1.33 18.69 10.94
N SER A 517 0.87 19.90 11.23
CA SER A 517 0.82 21.01 10.26
C SER A 517 0.97 22.35 10.97
N SER A 518 1.93 23.15 10.49
CA SER A 518 2.13 24.55 10.91
C SER A 518 0.83 25.33 10.80
N LEU A 519 0.49 26.09 11.85
CA LEU A 519 -0.61 27.04 11.76
C LEU A 519 -0.27 28.14 10.73
N PRO A 520 -1.28 28.74 10.06
CA PRO A 520 -1.05 29.90 9.19
C PRO A 520 -0.44 31.06 9.99
N SER A 521 0.61 31.69 9.45
CA SER A 521 1.06 33.00 9.93
C SER A 521 -0.01 34.05 9.60
N PHE A 522 -0.47 34.77 10.62
CA PHE A 522 -1.43 35.87 10.50
C PHE A 522 -0.73 37.22 10.23
#